data_AF-A0A936LGR7-F1
#
_entry.id   AF-A0A936LGR7-F1
#
_cell.length_a   1.000
_cell.length_b   1.000
_cell.length_c   1.000
_cell.angle_alpha   90.00
_cell.angle_beta   90.00
_cell.angle_gamma   90.00
#
_symmetry.space_group_name_H-M   'P 1'
#
loop_
_entity.id
_entity.type
_entity.pdbx_description
1 polymer ?
#
loop_
_entity_poly.entity_id
_entity_poly.type
_entity_poly.pdbx_seq_one_letter_code
_entity_poly.pdbx_strand_id
1 'polypeptide(L)'
;MTSAMLQRRVTAFVAVFHEYVSTFGSADLGRDGRRYRKILFFSILEALAKARYPKERSASDAFSRFVVQHCDWSEGERISLPHLVAALERTSCCAFDDLRGWAYSELRGWGSGGPLWLDRDPEKASIQKRWPKEGGNYRNIQELKLGWTALQHRNLIYRYRSKLSHEAREQTMSFEDGLEQRPFYESIGNNGSPHTEWHLVYPTAFLAAACRTGIESLRVWLLAEGRDPYCQFPFGRFLIEELNNPDVPVRHEFS
;
A
#
# COMPACT_ATOMS: atom_id res chain seq x y z
N MET A 1 -15.74 23.74 -17.76
CA MET A 1 -15.37 24.30 -16.43
C MET A 1 -14.29 25.36 -16.65
N THR A 2 -14.40 26.54 -16.04
CA THR A 2 -13.38 27.60 -16.19
C THR A 2 -12.12 27.25 -15.38
N SER A 3 -10.96 27.77 -15.79
CA SER A 3 -9.69 27.57 -15.05
C SER A 3 -9.79 28.03 -13.58
N ALA A 4 -10.43 29.18 -13.33
CA ALA A 4 -10.66 29.68 -11.98
C ALA A 4 -11.57 28.76 -11.15
N MET A 5 -12.61 28.17 -11.75
CA MET A 5 -13.49 27.22 -11.07
C MET A 5 -12.77 25.92 -10.74
N LEU A 6 -11.98 25.38 -11.67
CA LEU A 6 -11.14 24.21 -11.43
C LEU A 6 -10.18 24.44 -10.26
N GLN A 7 -9.45 25.56 -10.28
CA GLN A 7 -8.48 25.91 -9.24
C GLN A 7 -9.14 25.93 -7.85
N ARG A 8 -10.32 26.55 -7.73
CA ARG A 8 -11.07 26.60 -6.47
C ARG A 8 -11.48 25.21 -5.99
N ARG A 9 -11.98 24.35 -6.90
CA ARG A 9 -12.40 22.97 -6.56
C ARG A 9 -11.23 22.11 -6.12
N VAL A 10 -10.11 22.15 -6.84
CA VAL A 10 -8.88 21.42 -6.47
C VAL A 10 -8.34 21.92 -5.12
N THR A 11 -8.33 23.23 -4.90
CA THR A 11 -7.87 23.80 -3.62
C THR A 11 -8.75 23.35 -2.46
N ALA A 12 -10.08 23.38 -2.61
CA ALA A 12 -11.01 22.92 -1.59
C ALA A 12 -10.83 21.41 -1.30
N PHE A 13 -10.70 20.59 -2.34
CA PHE A 13 -10.47 19.16 -2.21
C PHE A 13 -9.19 18.87 -1.40
N VAL A 14 -8.08 19.50 -1.78
CA VAL A 14 -6.79 19.34 -1.11
C VAL A 14 -6.84 19.81 0.35
N ALA A 15 -7.49 20.95 0.61
CA ALA A 15 -7.64 21.48 1.97
C ALA A 15 -8.34 20.48 2.91
N VAL A 16 -9.41 19.85 2.45
CA VAL A 16 -10.15 18.81 3.22
C VAL A 16 -9.24 17.63 3.56
N PHE A 17 -8.46 17.12 2.61
CA PHE A 17 -7.56 16.00 2.88
C PHE A 17 -6.40 16.37 3.80
N HIS A 18 -5.86 17.58 3.71
CA HIS A 18 -4.87 18.07 4.67
C HIS A 18 -5.44 18.19 6.08
N GLU A 19 -6.68 18.67 6.21
CA GLU A 19 -7.40 18.73 7.49
C GLU A 19 -7.59 17.32 8.08
N TYR A 20 -7.96 16.33 7.26
CA TYR A 20 -8.04 14.94 7.70
C TYR A 20 -6.70 14.40 8.18
N VAL A 21 -5.60 14.63 7.44
CA VAL A 21 -4.27 14.19 7.88
C VAL A 21 -3.90 14.82 9.22
N SER A 22 -4.14 16.11 9.40
CA SER A 22 -3.86 16.83 10.66
C SER A 22 -4.71 16.30 11.82
N THR A 23 -6.01 16.11 11.58
CA THR A 23 -6.97 15.63 12.57
C THR A 23 -6.64 14.21 13.00
N PHE A 24 -6.42 13.29 12.05
CA PHE A 24 -6.09 11.90 12.37
C PHE A 24 -4.72 11.79 13.06
N GLY A 25 -3.77 12.64 12.69
CA GLY A 25 -2.46 12.73 13.32
C GLY A 25 -2.52 13.11 14.80
N SER A 26 -3.42 14.01 15.16
CA SER A 26 -3.53 14.58 16.52
C SER A 26 -4.64 13.98 17.39
N ALA A 27 -5.57 13.21 16.80
CA ALA A 27 -6.68 12.62 17.52
C ALA A 27 -6.21 11.67 18.65
N ASP A 28 -6.79 11.85 19.83
CA ASP A 28 -6.75 10.85 20.89
C ASP A 28 -7.72 9.72 20.54
N LEU A 29 -7.16 8.54 20.28
CA LEU A 29 -7.88 7.35 19.83
C LEU A 29 -7.75 6.22 20.87
N GLY A 30 -7.35 6.55 22.10
CA GLY A 30 -7.22 5.60 23.20
C GLY A 30 -6.17 4.50 22.96
N ARG A 31 -6.40 3.34 23.59
CA ARG A 31 -5.43 2.23 23.68
C ARG A 31 -4.96 1.70 22.32
N ASP A 32 -5.88 1.54 21.37
CA ASP A 32 -5.59 1.03 20.02
C ASP A 32 -5.39 2.18 19.00
N GLY A 33 -5.11 3.39 19.49
CA GLY A 33 -5.13 4.59 18.67
C GLY A 33 -4.15 4.57 17.50
N ARG A 34 -3.02 3.89 17.66
CA ARG A 34 -2.04 3.66 16.58
C ARG A 34 -2.65 2.88 15.41
N ARG A 35 -3.33 1.76 15.70
CA ARG A 35 -3.98 0.92 14.69
C ARG A 35 -5.05 1.69 13.95
N TYR A 36 -5.92 2.37 14.69
CA TYR A 36 -6.99 3.18 14.10
C TYR A 36 -6.44 4.32 13.24
N ARG A 37 -5.36 4.97 13.68
CA ARG A 37 -4.69 6.00 12.89
C ARG A 37 -4.16 5.48 11.56
N LYS A 38 -3.56 4.28 11.54
CA LYS A 38 -3.13 3.64 10.28
C LYS A 38 -4.32 3.35 9.35
N ILE A 39 -5.44 2.84 9.87
CA ILE A 39 -6.66 2.63 9.08
C ILE A 39 -7.15 3.95 8.46
N LEU A 40 -7.19 5.02 9.25
CA LEU A 40 -7.61 6.33 8.78
C LEU A 40 -6.71 6.90 7.67
N PHE A 41 -5.39 6.76 7.80
CA PHE A 41 -4.45 7.15 6.74
C PHE A 41 -4.59 6.28 5.49
N PHE A 42 -4.82 4.98 5.63
CA PHE A 42 -5.10 4.12 4.47
C PHE A 42 -6.37 4.55 3.73
N SER A 43 -7.43 4.92 4.45
CA SER A 43 -8.66 5.45 3.85
C SER A 43 -8.41 6.72 3.03
N ILE A 44 -7.52 7.61 3.50
CA ILE A 44 -7.09 8.78 2.72
C ILE A 44 -6.38 8.33 1.44
N LEU A 45 -5.36 7.47 1.54
CA LEU A 45 -4.59 7.00 0.38
C LEU A 45 -5.48 6.33 -0.67
N GLU A 46 -6.49 5.56 -0.24
CA GLU A 46 -7.46 4.94 -1.16
C GLU A 46 -8.34 5.96 -1.86
N ALA A 47 -8.84 6.98 -1.15
CA ALA A 47 -9.62 8.04 -1.75
C ALA A 47 -8.78 8.82 -2.79
N LEU A 48 -7.52 9.13 -2.48
CA LEU A 48 -6.60 9.78 -3.42
C LEU A 48 -6.32 8.89 -4.64
N ALA A 49 -6.13 7.58 -4.43
CA ALA A 49 -5.95 6.62 -5.52
C ALA A 49 -7.19 6.53 -6.42
N LYS A 50 -8.41 6.50 -5.85
CA LYS A 50 -9.68 6.53 -6.61
C LYS A 50 -9.80 7.82 -7.42
N ALA A 51 -9.47 8.97 -6.84
CA ALA A 51 -9.46 10.25 -7.54
C ALA A 51 -8.48 10.26 -8.74
N ARG A 52 -7.31 9.62 -8.57
CA ARG A 52 -6.26 9.55 -9.60
C ARG A 52 -6.55 8.54 -10.72
N TYR A 53 -7.15 7.39 -10.38
CA TYR A 53 -7.35 6.24 -11.28
C TYR A 53 -8.83 5.84 -11.34
N PRO A 54 -9.72 6.72 -11.83
CA PRO A 54 -11.17 6.53 -11.82
C PRO A 54 -11.69 5.32 -12.58
N LYS A 55 -10.94 4.86 -13.58
CA LYS A 55 -11.32 3.77 -14.49
C LYS A 55 -10.63 2.44 -14.16
N GLU A 56 -9.80 2.42 -13.12
CA GLU A 56 -9.07 1.22 -12.74
C GLU A 56 -10.02 0.25 -12.06
N ARG A 57 -10.12 -0.98 -12.60
CA ARG A 57 -11.04 -1.99 -12.08
C ARG A 57 -10.53 -2.61 -10.78
N SER A 58 -9.22 -2.64 -10.63
CA SER A 58 -8.53 -3.24 -9.49
C SER A 58 -8.16 -2.15 -8.49
N ALA A 59 -8.88 -2.09 -7.37
CA ALA A 59 -8.55 -1.19 -6.27
C ALA A 59 -7.11 -1.40 -5.76
N SER A 60 -6.63 -2.66 -5.79
CA SER A 60 -5.25 -3.02 -5.48
C SER A 60 -4.24 -2.35 -6.40
N ASP A 61 -4.49 -2.38 -7.71
CA ASP A 61 -3.57 -1.81 -8.69
C ASP A 61 -3.59 -0.28 -8.63
N ALA A 62 -4.78 0.32 -8.49
CA ALA A 62 -4.93 1.77 -8.31
C ALA A 62 -4.15 2.25 -7.07
N PHE A 63 -4.34 1.59 -5.93
CA PHE A 63 -3.67 1.91 -4.68
C PHE A 63 -2.16 1.75 -4.80
N SER A 64 -1.70 0.56 -5.20
CA SER A 64 -0.27 0.23 -5.26
C SER A 64 0.48 1.17 -6.22
N ARG A 65 -0.15 1.50 -7.35
CA ARG A 65 0.38 2.47 -8.31
C ARG A 65 0.41 3.88 -7.73
N PHE A 66 -0.64 4.30 -7.02
CA PHE A 66 -0.70 5.62 -6.39
C PHE A 66 0.43 5.79 -5.38
N VAL A 67 0.63 4.84 -4.47
CA VAL A 67 1.64 4.96 -3.42
C VAL A 67 3.05 5.09 -4.03
N VAL A 68 3.38 4.30 -5.05
CA VAL A 68 4.70 4.39 -5.69
C VAL A 68 4.87 5.67 -6.51
N GLN A 69 3.86 6.06 -7.29
CA GLN A 69 3.99 7.17 -8.26
C GLN A 69 3.77 8.55 -7.65
N HIS A 70 3.00 8.63 -6.56
CA HIS A 70 2.54 9.91 -6.01
C HIS A 70 2.96 10.14 -4.55
N CYS A 71 3.44 9.13 -3.81
CA CYS A 71 3.81 9.27 -2.39
C CYS A 71 5.32 9.24 -2.13
N ASP A 72 6.15 9.38 -3.16
CA ASP A 72 7.63 9.37 -3.06
C ASP A 72 8.20 8.14 -2.34
N TRP A 73 7.66 6.95 -2.67
CA TRP A 73 8.07 5.69 -2.04
C TRP A 73 8.69 4.73 -3.06
N SER A 74 9.94 5.02 -3.41
CA SER A 74 10.69 4.24 -4.40
C SER A 74 10.94 2.78 -3.96
N GLU A 75 11.07 2.54 -2.66
CA GLU A 75 11.24 1.20 -2.07
C GLU A 75 10.01 0.32 -2.27
N GLY A 76 8.84 0.90 -2.58
CA GLY A 76 7.64 0.18 -2.96
C GLY A 76 7.83 -0.78 -4.15
N GLU A 77 8.83 -0.53 -5.02
CA GLU A 77 9.18 -1.40 -6.15
C GLU A 77 10.13 -2.54 -5.80
N ARG A 78 10.78 -2.50 -4.64
CA ARG A 78 11.71 -3.54 -4.16
C ARG A 78 10.96 -4.78 -3.71
N ILE A 79 11.65 -5.91 -3.69
CA ILE A 79 11.10 -7.22 -3.31
C ILE A 79 11.47 -7.53 -1.88
N SER A 80 10.49 -7.74 -1.02
CA SER A 80 10.76 -8.13 0.37
C SER A 80 11.55 -9.44 0.42
N LEU A 81 12.78 -9.36 0.91
CA LEU A 81 13.65 -10.51 1.07
C LEU A 81 13.11 -11.51 2.11
N PRO A 82 12.63 -11.09 3.31
CA PRO A 82 12.01 -12.02 4.24
C PRO A 82 10.78 -12.76 3.67
N HIS A 83 9.89 -12.05 2.96
CA HIS A 83 8.72 -12.70 2.34
C HIS A 83 9.13 -13.62 1.18
N LEU A 84 10.18 -13.27 0.44
CA LEU A 84 10.75 -14.13 -0.60
C LEU A 84 11.29 -15.43 0.01
N VAL A 85 12.10 -15.33 1.06
CA VAL A 85 12.63 -16.49 1.79
C VAL A 85 11.50 -17.37 2.31
N ALA A 86 10.50 -16.78 2.97
CA ALA A 86 9.33 -17.50 3.47
C ALA A 86 8.52 -18.20 2.34
N ALA A 87 8.43 -17.58 1.17
CA ALA A 87 7.79 -18.19 0.00
C ALA A 87 8.61 -19.37 -0.55
N LEU A 88 9.94 -19.25 -0.57
CA LEU A 88 10.87 -20.26 -1.07
C LEU A 88 11.04 -21.47 -0.12
N GLU A 89 10.80 -21.28 1.18
CA GLU A 89 10.71 -22.38 2.16
C GLU A 89 9.47 -23.26 1.95
N ARG A 90 8.42 -22.69 1.35
CA ARG A 90 7.13 -23.36 1.11
C ARG A 90 7.02 -23.95 -0.29
N THR A 91 8.11 -23.94 -1.06
CA THR A 91 8.16 -24.56 -2.39
C THR A 91 9.23 -25.63 -2.47
N SER A 92 8.81 -26.81 -2.94
CA SER A 92 9.69 -27.97 -3.14
C SER A 92 10.30 -28.01 -4.54
N CYS A 93 9.94 -27.06 -5.40
CA CYS A 93 10.38 -27.04 -6.79
C CYS A 93 11.88 -26.69 -6.90
N CYS A 94 12.65 -27.59 -7.50
CA CYS A 94 14.10 -27.42 -7.70
C CYS A 94 14.47 -26.28 -8.66
N ALA A 95 13.55 -25.84 -9.52
CA ALA A 95 13.77 -24.69 -10.40
C ALA A 95 14.07 -23.39 -9.63
N PHE A 96 13.73 -23.34 -8.34
CA PHE A 96 14.00 -22.22 -7.45
C PHE A 96 15.30 -22.38 -6.63
N ASP A 97 16.10 -23.44 -6.82
CA ASP A 97 17.28 -23.73 -5.98
C ASP A 97 18.33 -22.61 -6.00
N ASP A 98 18.65 -22.06 -7.18
CA ASP A 98 19.58 -20.93 -7.31
C ASP A 98 19.07 -19.69 -6.56
N LEU A 99 17.80 -19.32 -6.79
CA LEU A 99 17.17 -18.19 -6.10
C LEU A 99 17.11 -18.42 -4.59
N ARG A 100 16.85 -19.65 -4.15
CA ARG A 100 16.79 -20.03 -2.73
C ARG A 100 18.16 -19.90 -2.06
N GLY A 101 19.20 -20.46 -2.67
CA GLY A 101 20.57 -20.36 -2.17
C GLY A 101 21.03 -18.91 -2.03
N TRP A 102 20.77 -18.10 -3.06
CA TRP A 102 21.06 -16.68 -3.04
C TRP A 102 20.26 -15.93 -1.95
N ALA A 103 18.93 -16.08 -1.92
CA ALA A 103 18.08 -15.35 -0.97
C ALA A 103 18.41 -15.70 0.50
N TYR A 104 18.72 -16.97 0.77
CA TYR A 104 19.14 -17.40 2.12
C TYR A 104 20.51 -16.85 2.51
N SER A 105 21.43 -16.69 1.56
CA SER A 105 22.72 -16.05 1.81
C SER A 105 22.54 -14.57 2.14
N GLU A 106 21.75 -13.86 1.35
CA GLU A 106 21.47 -12.43 1.57
C GLU A 106 20.81 -12.20 2.94
N LEU A 107 19.77 -12.98 3.27
CA LEU A 107 19.03 -12.79 4.52
C LEU A 107 19.89 -13.15 5.75
N ARG A 108 20.73 -14.18 5.67
CA ARG A 108 21.69 -14.48 6.75
C ARG A 108 22.70 -13.35 6.96
N GLY A 109 23.06 -12.64 5.89
CA GLY A 109 23.94 -11.47 5.96
C GLY A 109 23.35 -10.29 6.75
N TRP A 110 22.04 -10.27 7.02
CA TRP A 110 21.41 -9.23 7.82
C TRP A 110 21.76 -9.32 9.32
N GLY A 111 22.23 -10.48 9.80
CA GLY A 111 22.53 -10.71 11.21
C GLY A 111 21.27 -10.76 12.07
N SER A 112 21.40 -10.35 13.34
CA SER A 112 20.28 -10.21 14.28
C SER A 112 20.18 -8.77 14.80
N GLY A 113 18.96 -8.35 15.13
CA GLY A 113 18.67 -7.06 15.76
C GLY A 113 18.31 -5.91 14.81
N GLY A 114 18.05 -4.75 15.42
CA GLY A 114 17.75 -3.48 14.75
C GLY A 114 16.28 -3.26 14.38
N PRO A 115 15.97 -2.05 13.87
CA PRO A 115 15.21 -1.88 12.65
C PRO A 115 16.12 -2.02 11.40
N LEU A 116 15.69 -2.76 10.38
CA LEU A 116 16.33 -2.82 9.05
C LEU A 116 15.45 -2.16 7.98
N TRP A 117 16.00 -1.19 7.26
CA TRP A 117 15.24 -0.43 6.26
C TRP A 117 15.08 -1.18 4.94
N LEU A 118 14.03 -0.83 4.18
CA LEU A 118 13.70 -1.50 2.90
C LEU A 118 14.69 -1.22 1.77
N ASP A 119 15.65 -0.30 1.93
CA ASP A 119 16.72 -0.08 0.96
C ASP A 119 17.72 -1.27 0.89
N ARG A 120 17.69 -2.14 1.90
CA ARG A 120 18.40 -3.43 1.92
C ARG A 120 17.73 -4.52 1.09
N ASP A 121 16.46 -4.34 0.74
CA ASP A 121 15.76 -5.32 -0.08
C ASP A 121 16.26 -5.31 -1.53
N PRO A 122 16.27 -6.47 -2.19
CA PRO A 122 16.71 -6.57 -3.57
C PRO A 122 15.81 -5.80 -4.53
N GLU A 123 16.45 -5.20 -5.53
CA GLU A 123 15.76 -4.62 -6.66
C GLU A 123 15.04 -5.69 -7.50
N LYS A 124 13.92 -5.31 -8.12
CA LYS A 124 13.17 -6.20 -9.00
C LYS A 124 14.02 -6.85 -10.08
N ALA A 125 14.99 -6.12 -10.66
CA ALA A 125 15.83 -6.61 -11.75
C ALA A 125 16.74 -7.77 -11.29
N SER A 126 17.24 -7.71 -10.06
CA SER A 126 18.06 -8.77 -9.46
C SER A 126 17.25 -10.04 -9.25
N ILE A 127 16.00 -9.91 -8.80
CA ILE A 127 15.08 -11.04 -8.65
C ILE A 127 14.69 -11.62 -10.01
N GLN A 128 14.32 -10.78 -10.98
CA GLN A 128 13.93 -11.23 -12.33
C GLN A 128 15.01 -12.04 -13.06
N LYS A 129 16.29 -11.75 -12.82
CA LYS A 129 17.42 -12.50 -13.38
C LYS A 129 17.52 -13.93 -12.82
N ARG A 130 17.10 -14.14 -11.57
CA ARG A 130 17.17 -15.42 -10.84
C ARG A 130 15.85 -16.18 -10.83
N TRP A 131 14.75 -15.50 -11.13
CA TRP A 131 13.43 -16.08 -11.09
C TRP A 131 13.26 -17.10 -12.23
N PRO A 132 12.86 -18.36 -11.94
CA PRO A 132 12.75 -19.38 -12.96
C PRO A 132 11.71 -19.03 -14.01
N LYS A 133 12.01 -19.39 -15.26
CA LYS A 133 11.12 -19.20 -16.41
C LYS A 133 10.74 -20.54 -17.03
N GLU A 134 9.49 -20.63 -17.47
CA GLU A 134 8.94 -21.77 -18.18
C GLU A 134 8.20 -21.25 -19.42
N GLY A 135 8.60 -21.72 -20.61
CA GLY A 135 8.04 -21.22 -21.87
C GLY A 135 8.19 -19.70 -22.06
N GLY A 136 9.28 -19.10 -21.54
CA GLY A 136 9.54 -17.66 -21.59
C GLY A 136 8.81 -16.82 -20.54
N ASN A 137 7.87 -17.41 -19.79
CA ASN A 137 7.12 -16.73 -18.74
C ASN A 137 7.71 -17.00 -17.36
N TYR A 138 7.58 -16.05 -16.43
CA TYR A 138 7.97 -16.28 -15.04
C TYR A 138 7.09 -17.35 -14.39
N ARG A 139 7.72 -18.35 -13.78
CA ARG A 139 7.01 -19.44 -13.10
C ARG A 139 6.40 -18.94 -11.78
N ASN A 140 5.16 -19.31 -11.49
CA ASN A 140 4.59 -19.08 -10.17
C ASN A 140 5.09 -20.14 -9.17
N ILE A 141 5.20 -19.74 -7.90
CA ILE A 141 5.27 -20.67 -6.78
C ILE A 141 3.87 -21.28 -6.64
N GLN A 142 3.72 -22.52 -7.11
CA GLN A 142 2.42 -23.16 -7.30
C GLN A 142 1.71 -23.39 -5.96
N GLU A 143 2.47 -23.80 -4.94
CA GLU A 143 1.98 -24.07 -3.59
C GLU A 143 1.30 -22.84 -2.95
N LEU A 144 1.72 -21.64 -3.35
CA LEU A 144 1.20 -20.36 -2.87
C LEU A 144 0.36 -19.60 -3.89
N LYS A 145 0.26 -20.12 -5.13
CA LYS A 145 -0.30 -19.41 -6.30
C LYS A 145 0.26 -17.99 -6.44
N LEU A 146 1.58 -17.86 -6.25
CA LEU A 146 2.24 -16.58 -6.07
C LEU A 146 3.32 -16.35 -7.14
N GLY A 147 3.27 -15.18 -7.79
CA GLY A 147 4.35 -14.67 -8.63
C GLY A 147 5.22 -13.67 -7.88
N TRP A 148 6.43 -13.40 -8.39
CA TRP A 148 7.39 -12.51 -7.73
C TRP A 148 6.86 -11.11 -7.45
N THR A 149 5.97 -10.58 -8.30
CA THR A 149 5.36 -9.26 -8.12
C THR A 149 4.58 -9.15 -6.81
N ALA A 150 3.97 -10.24 -6.34
CA ALA A 150 3.20 -10.25 -5.09
C ALA A 150 4.07 -9.98 -3.85
N LEU A 151 5.39 -10.13 -3.97
CA LEU A 151 6.38 -9.87 -2.92
C LEU A 151 6.91 -8.43 -2.95
N GLN A 152 6.48 -7.61 -3.91
CA GLN A 152 6.85 -6.20 -3.94
C GLN A 152 6.18 -5.44 -2.80
N HIS A 153 6.91 -4.51 -2.20
CA HIS A 153 6.42 -3.71 -1.07
C HIS A 153 5.12 -2.97 -1.35
N ARG A 154 4.93 -2.44 -2.56
CA ARG A 154 3.65 -1.81 -2.99
C ARG A 154 2.44 -2.76 -2.86
N ASN A 155 2.65 -4.05 -3.13
CA ASN A 155 1.60 -5.06 -3.00
C ASN A 155 1.46 -5.56 -1.55
N LEU A 156 2.57 -5.64 -0.81
CA LEU A 156 2.56 -6.00 0.61
C LEU A 156 1.85 -4.94 1.46
N ILE A 157 2.04 -3.64 1.19
CA ILE A 157 1.35 -2.58 1.92
C ILE A 157 -0.17 -2.61 1.66
N TYR A 158 -0.61 -2.95 0.44
CA TYR A 158 -2.03 -3.10 0.13
C TYR A 158 -2.63 -4.32 0.86
N ARG A 159 -1.89 -5.43 0.93
CA ARG A 159 -2.28 -6.59 1.74
C ARG A 159 -2.36 -6.24 3.22
N TYR A 160 -1.38 -5.51 3.74
CA TYR A 160 -1.36 -5.03 5.11
C TYR A 160 -2.57 -4.14 5.41
N ARG A 161 -2.86 -3.15 4.56
CA ARG A 161 -4.07 -2.32 4.62
C ARG A 161 -5.32 -3.18 4.69
N SER A 162 -5.43 -4.18 3.83
CA SER A 162 -6.63 -5.03 3.75
C SER A 162 -6.81 -5.85 5.04
N LYS A 163 -5.72 -6.38 5.60
CA LYS A 163 -5.74 -7.05 6.91
C LYS A 163 -6.16 -6.10 8.03
N LEU A 164 -5.62 -4.88 8.02
CA LEU A 164 -5.93 -3.90 9.04
C LEU A 164 -7.39 -3.46 9.00
N SER A 165 -7.90 -3.11 7.82
CA SER A 165 -9.25 -2.57 7.65
C SER A 165 -10.35 -3.63 7.76
N HIS A 166 -10.10 -4.87 7.33
CA HIS A 166 -11.12 -5.92 7.30
C HIS A 166 -11.05 -6.90 8.48
N GLU A 167 -9.89 -7.08 9.11
CA GLU A 167 -9.71 -8.01 10.23
C GLU A 167 -9.39 -7.29 11.55
N ALA A 168 -9.26 -5.95 11.54
CA ALA A 168 -8.81 -5.15 12.68
C ALA A 168 -7.52 -5.67 13.33
N ARG A 169 -6.68 -6.36 12.53
CA ARG A 169 -5.53 -7.13 13.00
C ARG A 169 -4.23 -6.53 12.48
N GLU A 170 -3.34 -6.19 13.40
CA GLU A 170 -1.95 -5.93 13.08
C GLU A 170 -1.20 -7.25 12.93
N GLN A 171 -0.50 -7.44 11.81
CA GLN A 171 0.26 -8.67 11.56
C GLN A 171 1.52 -8.77 12.43
N THR A 172 2.04 -7.64 12.91
CA THR A 172 3.28 -7.57 13.68
C THR A 172 2.99 -7.07 15.09
N MET A 173 3.55 -7.73 16.12
CA MET A 173 3.58 -7.21 17.49
C MET A 173 4.67 -6.15 17.70
N SER A 174 5.10 -5.47 16.64
CA SER A 174 6.17 -4.50 16.70
C SER A 174 5.80 -3.33 17.59
N PHE A 175 6.74 -2.93 18.45
CA PHE A 175 6.62 -1.75 19.27
C PHE A 175 7.22 -0.56 18.53
N GLU A 176 6.59 -0.10 17.45
CA GLU A 176 6.99 1.20 16.85
C GLU A 176 6.90 2.28 17.94
N ASP A 177 8.01 2.94 18.24
CA ASP A 177 8.03 4.01 19.25
C ASP A 177 7.37 5.29 18.70
N GLY A 178 7.11 5.32 17.39
CA GLY A 178 6.42 6.40 16.69
C GLY A 178 7.37 7.42 16.09
N LEU A 179 8.69 7.25 16.27
CA LEU A 179 9.71 8.11 15.69
C LEU A 179 10.07 7.69 14.27
N GLU A 180 9.83 6.42 13.90
CA GLU A 180 10.23 5.90 12.60
C GLU A 180 9.40 6.51 11.46
N GLN A 181 10.09 7.16 10.53
CA GLN A 181 9.48 7.84 9.38
C GLN A 181 9.43 6.97 8.12
N ARG A 182 10.08 5.80 8.12
CA ARG A 182 10.23 4.92 6.95
C ARG A 182 9.87 3.49 7.33
N PRO A 183 9.31 2.67 6.41
CA PRO A 183 9.05 1.26 6.67
C PRO A 183 10.35 0.49 6.95
N PHE A 184 10.27 -0.50 7.81
CA PHE A 184 11.41 -1.28 8.28
C PHE A 184 11.03 -2.70 8.67
N TYR A 185 12.02 -3.55 8.88
CA TYR A 185 11.88 -4.85 9.52
C TYR A 185 12.38 -4.80 10.96
N GLU A 186 11.62 -5.38 11.87
CA GLU A 186 12.07 -5.67 13.22
C GLU A 186 12.35 -7.16 13.37
N SER A 187 13.46 -7.49 14.02
CA SER A 187 13.81 -8.86 14.37
C SER A 187 13.10 -9.24 15.68
N ILE A 188 12.13 -10.16 15.62
CA ILE A 188 11.51 -10.72 16.80
C ILE A 188 12.21 -12.05 17.12
N GLY A 189 12.93 -12.06 18.24
CA GLY A 189 13.49 -13.27 18.82
C GLY A 189 12.38 -14.06 19.51
N ASN A 190 12.18 -15.31 19.12
CA ASN A 190 11.31 -16.21 19.86
C ASN A 190 12.14 -16.84 20.99
N ASN A 191 11.72 -16.69 22.26
CA ASN A 191 12.42 -17.27 23.42
C ASN A 191 12.50 -18.80 23.29
N GLY A 192 13.60 -19.30 22.70
CA GLY A 192 13.84 -20.73 22.48
C GLY A 192 14.02 -21.17 21.02
N SER A 193 13.82 -20.28 20.03
CA SER A 193 14.13 -20.59 18.62
C SER A 193 15.47 -19.97 18.22
N PRO A 194 16.37 -20.72 17.53
CA PRO A 194 17.56 -20.14 16.91
C PRO A 194 17.23 -19.27 15.68
N HIS A 195 15.97 -19.28 15.21
CA HIS A 195 15.54 -18.53 14.05
C HIS A 195 15.00 -17.16 14.45
N THR A 196 15.61 -16.12 13.89
CA THR A 196 15.13 -14.73 13.96
C THR A 196 14.02 -14.53 12.93
N GLU A 197 12.84 -14.09 13.37
CA GLU A 197 11.74 -13.74 12.48
C GLU A 197 11.77 -12.25 12.16
N TRP A 198 11.76 -11.89 10.87
CA TRP A 198 11.74 -10.49 10.44
C TRP A 198 10.30 -10.03 10.16
N HIS A 199 9.86 -9.04 10.90
CA HIS A 199 8.51 -8.51 10.86
C HIS A 199 8.49 -7.17 10.13
N LEU A 200 7.72 -7.09 9.03
CA LEU A 200 7.59 -5.86 8.24
C LEU A 200 6.65 -4.86 8.91
N VAL A 201 7.15 -3.66 9.19
CA VAL A 201 6.44 -2.57 9.86
C VAL A 201 6.23 -1.41 8.89
N TYR A 202 5.00 -0.92 8.84
CA TYR A 202 4.64 0.34 8.18
C TYR A 202 4.28 1.39 9.24
N PRO A 203 5.21 2.31 9.57
CA PRO A 203 4.99 3.29 10.62
C PRO A 203 3.83 4.22 10.36
N THR A 204 3.17 4.63 11.43
CA THR A 204 2.10 5.62 11.37
C THR A 204 2.59 6.96 10.77
N ALA A 205 3.82 7.38 11.11
CA ALA A 205 4.41 8.62 10.59
C ALA A 205 4.74 8.53 9.09
N PHE A 206 5.20 7.37 8.62
CA PHE A 206 5.36 7.07 7.20
C PHE A 206 4.03 7.23 6.44
N LEU A 207 2.93 6.65 6.93
CA LEU A 207 1.63 6.76 6.27
C LEU A 207 1.12 8.22 6.24
N ALA A 208 1.33 8.97 7.32
CA ALA A 208 1.00 10.39 7.36
C ALA A 208 1.80 11.21 6.32
N ALA A 209 3.10 10.92 6.19
CA ALA A 209 3.95 11.54 5.19
C ALA A 209 3.51 11.18 3.76
N ALA A 210 3.22 9.89 3.51
CA ALA A 210 2.70 9.41 2.23
C ALA A 210 1.39 10.12 1.85
N CYS A 211 0.48 10.35 2.81
CA CYS A 211 -0.73 11.13 2.57
C CYS A 211 -0.41 12.56 2.14
N ARG A 212 0.46 13.28 2.88
CA ARG A 212 0.82 14.67 2.54
C ARG A 212 1.45 14.79 1.16
N THR A 213 2.42 13.92 0.85
CA THR A 213 3.07 13.89 -0.46
C THR A 213 2.09 13.51 -1.56
N GLY A 214 1.25 12.50 -1.33
CA GLY A 214 0.20 12.06 -2.24
C GLY A 214 -0.82 13.16 -2.57
N ILE A 215 -1.25 13.93 -1.57
CA ILE A 215 -2.16 15.06 -1.74
C ILE A 215 -1.54 16.12 -2.66
N GLU A 216 -0.30 16.53 -2.39
CA GLU A 216 0.37 17.56 -3.19
C GLU A 216 0.68 17.08 -4.61
N SER A 217 1.13 15.83 -4.76
CA SER A 217 1.36 15.24 -6.08
C SER A 217 0.08 15.14 -6.90
N LEU A 218 -1.04 14.75 -6.26
CA LEU A 218 -2.36 14.72 -6.90
C LEU A 218 -2.83 16.13 -7.27
N ARG A 219 -2.62 17.13 -6.41
CA ARG A 219 -2.95 18.54 -6.70
C ARG A 219 -2.29 19.01 -7.98
N VAL A 220 -0.98 18.82 -8.10
CA VAL A 220 -0.20 19.21 -9.29
C VAL A 220 -0.76 18.52 -10.52
N TRP A 221 -1.03 17.21 -10.44
CA TRP A 221 -1.57 16.44 -11.56
C TRP A 221 -2.97 16.90 -11.98
N LEU A 222 -3.89 17.12 -11.03
CA LEU A 222 -5.27 17.55 -11.33
C LEU A 222 -5.29 18.90 -12.05
N LEU A 223 -4.44 19.84 -11.63
CA LEU A 223 -4.33 21.15 -12.26
C LEU A 223 -3.72 21.07 -13.65
N ALA A 224 -2.65 20.29 -13.81
CA ALA A 224 -1.99 20.08 -15.10
C ALA A 224 -2.92 19.42 -16.14
N GLU A 225 -3.74 18.46 -15.71
CA GLU A 225 -4.64 17.71 -16.58
C GLU A 225 -6.03 18.34 -16.74
N GLY A 226 -6.30 19.46 -16.06
CA GLY A 226 -7.62 20.11 -16.13
C GLY A 226 -8.75 19.30 -15.48
N ARG A 227 -8.45 18.43 -14.51
CA ARG A 227 -9.39 17.43 -13.97
C ARG A 227 -10.04 17.85 -12.66
N ASP A 228 -11.36 17.69 -12.61
CA ASP A 228 -12.14 17.88 -11.39
C ASP A 228 -12.00 16.67 -10.45
N PRO A 229 -11.46 16.82 -9.22
CA PRO A 229 -11.30 15.71 -8.29
C PRO A 229 -12.63 15.09 -7.84
N TYR A 230 -13.74 15.84 -7.90
CA TYR A 230 -15.05 15.37 -7.45
C TYR A 230 -15.78 14.49 -8.47
N CYS A 231 -15.26 14.32 -9.69
CA CYS A 231 -15.90 13.49 -10.71
C CYS A 231 -16.04 12.01 -10.30
N GLN A 232 -15.30 11.57 -9.26
CA GLN A 232 -15.34 10.20 -8.72
C GLN A 232 -16.05 10.07 -7.37
N PHE A 233 -16.53 11.20 -6.86
CA PHE A 233 -17.25 11.28 -5.60
C PHE A 233 -18.58 11.98 -5.90
N PRO A 234 -19.49 11.31 -6.65
CA PRO A 234 -20.79 11.90 -6.93
C PRO A 234 -21.47 12.17 -5.59
N PHE A 235 -21.82 13.44 -5.35
CA PHE A 235 -22.67 13.78 -4.23
C PHE A 235 -24.04 13.19 -4.52
N GLY A 236 -24.45 12.24 -3.68
CA GLY A 236 -25.65 11.46 -3.87
C GLY A 236 -26.52 11.46 -2.63
N ARG A 237 -27.84 11.39 -2.84
CA ARG A 237 -28.80 11.16 -1.77
C ARG A 237 -28.80 9.69 -1.33
N PHE A 238 -28.38 8.79 -2.23
CA PHE A 238 -28.45 7.35 -2.05
C PHE A 238 -27.05 6.73 -2.06
N LEU A 239 -26.90 5.58 -1.40
CA LEU A 239 -25.63 4.84 -1.36
C LEU A 239 -25.38 4.02 -2.64
N ILE A 240 -26.44 3.67 -3.38
CA ILE A 240 -26.35 3.05 -4.70
C ILE A 240 -26.10 4.17 -5.71
N GLU A 241 -24.92 4.19 -6.33
CA GLU A 241 -24.46 5.29 -7.19
C GLU A 241 -25.41 5.52 -8.38
N GLU A 242 -25.97 4.44 -8.95
CA GLU A 242 -26.92 4.48 -10.05
C GLU A 242 -28.21 5.22 -9.70
N LEU A 243 -28.65 5.19 -8.44
CA LEU A 243 -29.84 5.91 -7.98
C LEU A 243 -29.61 7.42 -7.87
N ASN A 244 -28.35 7.86 -7.92
CA ASN A 244 -28.01 9.29 -7.93
C ASN A 244 -27.86 9.83 -9.36
N ASN A 245 -27.98 8.99 -10.38
CA ASN A 245 -27.87 9.40 -11.77
C ASN A 245 -29.21 10.03 -12.24
N PRO A 246 -29.26 11.34 -12.55
CA PRO A 246 -30.48 12.00 -12.99
C PRO A 246 -31.01 11.47 -14.33
N ASP A 247 -30.19 10.75 -15.09
CA ASP A 247 -30.56 10.18 -16.39
C ASP A 247 -31.28 8.82 -16.27
N VAL A 248 -31.40 8.25 -15.06
CA VAL A 248 -32.14 7.01 -14.83
C VAL A 248 -33.65 7.32 -14.71
N PRO A 249 -34.51 6.80 -15.60
CA PRO A 249 -35.93 7.15 -15.60
C PRO A 249 -36.64 6.70 -14.32
N VAL A 250 -37.36 7.63 -13.69
CA VAL A 250 -38.27 7.31 -12.57
C VAL A 250 -39.57 6.75 -13.18
N ARG A 251 -39.84 5.46 -12.97
CA ARG A 251 -41.15 4.90 -13.30
C ARG A 251 -42.15 5.31 -12.23
N HIS A 252 -43.05 6.23 -12.57
CA HIS A 252 -44.19 6.57 -11.73
C HIS A 252 -45.29 5.51 -11.90
N GLU A 253 -45.14 4.37 -11.21
CA GLU A 253 -46.17 3.32 -11.11
C GLU A 253 -46.58 3.11 -9.65
N PHE A 254 -46.94 4.20 -8.97
CA PHE A 254 -47.67 4.12 -7.71
C PHE A 254 -48.81 5.13 -7.77
N SER A 255 -49.92 4.68 -8.37
CA SER A 255 -51.26 5.26 -8.28
C SER A 255 -52.15 4.33 -7.49
#